data_AF-A0A820Y353-F1
#
_entry.id   AF-A0A820Y353-F1
#
_cell.length_a   1.000
_cell.length_b   1.000
_cell.length_c   1.000
_cell.angle_alpha   90.00
_cell.angle_beta   90.00
_cell.angle_gamma   90.00
#
_symmetry.space_group_name_H-M   'P 1'
#
loop_
_entity.id
_entity.type
_entity.pdbx_description
1 polymer ?
#
loop_
_entity_poly.entity_id
_entity_poly.type
_entity_poly.pdbx_seq_one_letter_code
_entity_poly.pdbx_strand_id
1 'polypeptide(L)'
;MGVGECPYLFELLEEIRNTEQIKNISRNLREFFDKLETWTGIEINDLFDAWTVADIIQIEALYNKSSSSIDTNVLSQLREIVGLCLYYLLNPFETNRIIGGPLIADIMNNIFSFISNKSNQWKAKIYSAHDTTISAILSFFQANYIHQPSYASALFFDLYHLPG
;
A
#
# COMPACT_ATOMS: atom_id res chain seq x y z
N MET A 1 -5.24 -7.13 4.68
CA MET A 1 -5.96 -6.76 3.44
C MET A 1 -7.28 -7.50 3.40
N GLY A 2 -8.41 -6.81 3.22
CA GLY A 2 -9.70 -7.44 3.00
C GLY A 2 -9.78 -7.94 1.56
N VAL A 3 -9.19 -9.09 1.29
CA VAL A 3 -9.37 -9.80 0.03
C VAL A 3 -10.24 -11.01 0.34
N GLY A 4 -11.44 -11.06 -0.23
CA GLY A 4 -12.26 -12.27 -0.20
C GLY A 4 -11.43 -13.45 -0.73
N GLU A 5 -11.75 -14.66 -0.27
CA GLU A 5 -10.97 -15.90 -0.49
C GLU A 5 -10.41 -16.03 -1.92
N CYS A 6 -9.15 -15.59 -2.11
CA CYS A 6 -8.38 -15.82 -3.32
C CYS A 6 -7.16 -16.65 -2.91
N PRO A 7 -7.26 -18.00 -2.94
CA PRO A 7 -6.18 -18.88 -2.50
C PRO A 7 -4.87 -18.61 -3.22
N TYR A 8 -4.94 -18.34 -4.53
CA TYR A 8 -3.77 -18.03 -5.34
C TYR A 8 -3.08 -16.73 -4.91
N LEU A 9 -3.84 -15.69 -4.51
CA LEU A 9 -3.23 -14.48 -3.97
C LEU A 9 -2.50 -14.78 -2.66
N PHE A 10 -3.09 -15.59 -1.79
CA PHE A 10 -2.44 -15.98 -0.54
C PHE A 10 -1.10 -16.69 -0.80
N GLU A 11 -1.08 -17.63 -1.74
CA GLU A 11 0.16 -18.31 -2.17
C GLU A 11 1.22 -17.31 -2.67
N LEU A 12 0.85 -16.36 -3.54
CA LEU A 12 1.76 -15.33 -4.04
C LEU A 12 2.33 -14.44 -2.91
N LEU A 13 1.50 -14.02 -1.97
CA LEU A 13 1.94 -13.18 -0.85
C LEU A 13 2.88 -13.95 0.08
N GLU A 14 2.60 -15.23 0.34
CA GLU A 14 3.48 -16.10 1.11
C GLU A 14 4.80 -16.39 0.38
N GLU A 15 4.79 -16.57 -0.94
CA GLU A 15 6.00 -16.70 -1.75
C GLU A 15 6.86 -15.43 -1.65
N ILE A 16 6.24 -14.25 -1.82
CA ILE A 16 6.91 -12.94 -1.68
C ILE A 16 7.55 -12.81 -0.29
N ARG A 17 6.78 -13.12 0.76
CA ARG A 17 7.23 -13.10 2.17
C ARG A 17 8.45 -13.98 2.41
N ASN A 18 8.52 -15.12 1.72
CA ASN A 18 9.59 -16.09 1.90
C ASN A 18 10.80 -15.91 0.97
N THR A 19 10.81 -14.89 0.11
CA THR A 19 11.96 -14.60 -0.77
C THR A 19 13.21 -14.22 0.02
N GLU A 20 14.38 -14.51 -0.55
CA GLU A 20 15.67 -14.15 0.07
C GLU A 20 15.85 -12.63 0.15
N GLN A 21 15.24 -11.86 -0.75
CA GLN A 21 15.27 -10.41 -0.72
C GLN A 21 14.55 -9.85 0.52
N ILE A 22 13.34 -10.32 0.81
CA ILE A 22 12.62 -9.91 2.03
C ILE A 22 13.36 -10.38 3.27
N LYS A 23 13.85 -11.63 3.29
CA LYS A 23 14.65 -12.15 4.42
C LYS A 23 15.90 -11.32 4.68
N ASN A 24 16.62 -10.89 3.64
CA ASN A 24 17.76 -9.97 3.76
C ASN A 24 17.36 -8.63 4.37
N ILE A 25 16.27 -8.02 3.89
CA ILE A 25 15.77 -6.75 4.44
C ILE A 25 15.42 -6.90 5.92
N SER A 26 14.67 -7.95 6.29
CA SER A 26 14.32 -8.24 7.68
C SER A 26 15.56 -8.41 8.56
N ARG A 27 16.59 -9.13 8.07
CA ARG A 27 17.87 -9.28 8.79
C ARG A 27 18.58 -7.94 8.98
N ASN A 28 18.60 -7.08 7.96
CA ASN A 28 19.23 -5.76 8.04
C ASN A 28 18.48 -4.81 9.00
N LEU A 29 17.17 -5.01 9.19
CA LEU A 29 16.34 -4.23 10.10
C LEU A 29 16.23 -4.83 11.51
N ARG A 30 16.87 -5.97 11.79
CA ARG A 30 16.70 -6.72 13.04
C ARG A 30 16.94 -5.89 14.30
N GLU A 31 18.02 -5.11 14.34
CA GLU A 31 18.31 -4.23 15.50
C GLU A 31 17.20 -3.18 15.71
N PHE A 32 16.60 -2.68 14.63
CA PHE A 32 15.48 -1.75 14.73
C PHE A 32 14.21 -2.47 15.22
N PHE A 33 13.93 -3.66 14.71
CA PHE A 33 12.80 -4.47 15.18
C PHE A 33 12.92 -4.81 16.68
N ASP A 34 14.11 -5.18 17.17
CA ASP A 34 14.33 -5.46 18.60
C ASP A 34 14.00 -4.24 19.49
N LYS A 35 14.30 -3.03 19.02
CA LYS A 35 13.93 -1.78 19.72
C LYS A 35 12.42 -1.60 19.76
N LEU A 36 11.73 -1.82 18.63
CA LEU A 36 10.28 -1.72 18.55
C LEU A 36 9.59 -2.77 19.42
N GLU A 37 10.06 -4.02 19.41
CA GLU A 37 9.57 -5.10 20.26
C GLU A 37 9.73 -4.75 21.74
N THR A 38 10.88 -4.19 22.13
CA THR A 38 11.13 -3.75 23.50
C THR A 38 10.15 -2.64 23.94
N TRP A 39 9.77 -1.73 23.04
CA TRP A 39 8.86 -0.63 23.35
C TRP A 39 7.39 -1.04 23.36
N THR A 40 7.00 -1.96 22.48
CA THR A 40 5.60 -2.29 22.23
C THR A 40 5.16 -3.62 22.84
N GLY A 41 6.11 -4.53 23.11
CA GLY A 41 5.82 -5.91 23.50
C GLY A 41 5.24 -6.78 22.38
N ILE A 42 5.22 -6.29 21.14
CA ILE A 42 4.71 -7.00 19.96
C ILE A 42 5.89 -7.58 19.21
N GLU A 43 5.91 -8.91 19.02
CA GLU A 43 6.94 -9.62 18.25
C GLU A 43 6.90 -9.27 16.76
N ILE A 44 8.07 -9.09 16.14
CA ILE A 44 8.25 -8.71 14.74
C ILE A 44 9.19 -9.72 14.09
N ASN A 45 8.66 -10.71 13.38
CA ASN A 45 9.50 -11.75 12.76
C ASN A 45 10.12 -11.30 11.45
N ASP A 46 9.42 -10.44 10.71
CA ASP A 46 9.84 -9.95 9.41
C ASP A 46 9.32 -8.55 9.09
N LEU A 47 9.69 -8.08 7.89
CA LEU A 47 9.29 -6.79 7.34
C LEU A 47 7.76 -6.57 7.38
N PHE A 48 6.95 -7.59 7.13
CA PHE A 48 5.50 -7.44 7.04
C PHE A 48 4.83 -7.39 8.43
N ASP A 49 5.36 -8.13 9.40
CA ASP A 49 4.94 -7.98 10.80
C ASP A 49 5.19 -6.54 11.31
N ALA A 50 6.31 -5.94 10.88
CA ALA A 50 6.69 -4.58 11.27
C ALA A 50 5.70 -3.51 10.80
N TRP A 51 4.91 -3.76 9.75
CA TRP A 51 3.88 -2.81 9.29
C TRP A 51 2.84 -2.58 10.38
N THR A 52 2.33 -3.64 11.02
CA THR A 52 1.30 -3.48 12.06
C THR A 52 1.79 -2.61 13.22
N VAL A 53 3.05 -2.83 13.64
CA VAL A 53 3.69 -2.03 14.69
C VAL A 53 3.91 -0.58 14.24
N ALA A 54 4.32 -0.38 12.98
CA ALA A 54 4.49 0.94 12.40
C ALA A 54 3.19 1.75 12.38
N ASP A 55 2.06 1.16 11.99
CA ASP A 55 0.76 1.84 11.96
C ASP A 55 0.36 2.29 13.37
N ILE A 56 0.53 1.43 14.38
CA ILE A 56 0.23 1.75 15.79
C ILE A 56 1.06 2.94 16.25
N ILE A 57 2.39 2.85 16.14
CA ILE A 57 3.29 3.90 16.64
C ILE A 57 3.07 5.23 15.92
N GLN A 58 2.85 5.20 14.60
CA GLN A 58 2.57 6.42 13.83
C GLN A 58 1.27 7.09 14.26
N ILE A 59 0.22 6.33 14.53
CA ILE A 59 -1.06 6.87 15.04
C ILE A 59 -0.87 7.43 16.44
N GLU A 60 -0.20 6.72 17.34
CA GLU A 60 0.07 7.20 18.69
C GLU A 60 0.84 8.52 18.66
N ALA A 61 1.88 8.62 17.83
CA ALA A 61 2.64 9.85 17.65
C ALA A 61 1.77 11.00 17.13
N LEU A 62 0.91 10.73 16.13
CA LEU A 62 -0.01 11.73 15.56
C LEU A 62 -0.95 12.34 16.62
N TYR A 63 -1.36 11.54 17.61
CA TYR A 63 -2.27 11.96 18.68
C TYR A 63 -1.56 12.30 20.01
N ASN A 64 -0.24 12.52 20.00
CA ASN A 64 0.57 12.84 21.18
C ASN A 64 0.42 11.79 22.31
N LYS A 65 0.36 10.52 21.92
CA LYS A 65 0.31 9.35 22.81
C LYS A 65 1.57 8.51 22.78
N SER A 66 2.52 8.84 21.91
CA SER A 66 3.79 8.11 21.80
C SER A 66 4.67 8.30 23.03
N SER A 67 5.49 7.28 23.31
CA SER A 67 6.61 7.38 24.25
C SER A 67 7.62 8.43 23.80
N SER A 68 8.37 9.02 24.74
CA SER A 68 9.46 9.97 24.45
C SER A 68 10.60 9.36 23.63
N SER A 69 10.68 8.04 23.54
CA SER A 69 11.67 7.32 22.72
C SER A 69 11.34 7.33 21.21
N ILE A 70 10.12 7.71 20.83
CA ILE A 70 9.68 7.79 19.42
C ILE A 70 9.96 9.19 18.90
N ASP A 71 11.11 9.37 18.26
CA ASP A 71 11.49 10.63 17.62
C ASP A 71 11.13 10.65 16.12
N THR A 72 11.46 11.75 15.45
CA THR A 72 11.19 11.92 14.02
C THR A 72 11.97 10.93 13.13
N ASN A 73 13.13 10.45 13.58
CA ASN A 73 13.91 9.47 12.82
C ASN A 73 13.26 8.10 12.87
N VAL A 74 12.79 7.68 14.05
CA VAL A 74 11.98 6.47 14.22
C VAL A 74 10.75 6.53 13.31
N LEU A 75 10.00 7.64 13.34
CA LEU A 75 8.82 7.81 12.49
C LEU A 75 9.14 7.78 10.99
N SER A 76 10.27 8.35 10.58
CA SER A 76 10.73 8.28 9.18
C SER A 76 11.04 6.84 8.77
N GLN A 77 11.77 6.10 9.60
CA GLN A 77 12.15 4.73 9.34
C GLN A 77 10.92 3.79 9.28
N LEU A 78 9.91 4.03 10.14
CA LEU A 78 8.64 3.30 10.09
C LEU A 78 7.89 3.55 8.78
N ARG A 79 7.85 4.80 8.28
CA ARG A 79 7.23 5.12 6.98
C ARG A 79 7.94 4.45 5.81
N GLU A 80 9.27 4.39 5.86
CA GLU A 80 10.07 3.67 4.85
C GLU A 80 9.78 2.18 4.87
N ILE A 81 9.68 1.57 6.05
CA ILE A 81 9.29 0.15 6.20
C ILE A 81 7.92 -0.11 5.56
N VAL A 82 6.90 0.69 5.88
CA VAL A 82 5.56 0.52 5.29
C VAL A 82 5.59 0.73 3.78
N GLY A 83 6.36 1.71 3.30
CA GLY A 83 6.58 1.94 1.87
C GLY A 83 7.21 0.72 1.16
N LEU A 84 8.22 0.09 1.77
CA LEU A 84 8.82 -1.14 1.27
C LEU A 84 7.82 -2.29 1.28
N CYS A 85 7.03 -2.46 2.35
CA CYS A 85 5.98 -3.48 2.40
C CYS A 85 5.02 -3.35 1.22
N LEU A 86 4.47 -2.15 1.03
CA LEU A 86 3.55 -1.86 -0.07
C LEU A 86 4.19 -2.13 -1.43
N TYR A 87 5.44 -1.68 -1.63
CA TYR A 87 6.16 -1.90 -2.87
C TYR A 87 6.35 -3.39 -3.17
N TYR A 88 6.89 -4.18 -2.23
CA TYR A 88 7.16 -5.58 -2.48
C TYR A 88 5.90 -6.44 -2.65
N LEU A 89 4.81 -6.09 -1.96
CA LEU A 89 3.54 -6.81 -2.13
C LEU A 89 2.88 -6.45 -3.46
N LEU A 90 2.90 -5.18 -3.87
CA LEU A 90 2.03 -4.69 -4.95
C LEU A 90 2.74 -4.47 -6.28
N ASN A 91 4.07 -4.45 -6.33
CA ASN A 91 4.81 -4.26 -7.59
C ASN A 91 4.90 -5.52 -8.46
N PRO A 92 4.96 -6.76 -7.93
CA PRO A 92 4.92 -7.96 -8.76
C PRO A 92 3.67 -8.01 -9.64
N PHE A 93 3.86 -8.29 -10.93
CA PHE A 93 2.79 -8.21 -11.94
C PHE A 93 1.56 -9.05 -11.57
N GLU A 94 1.75 -10.30 -11.15
CA GLU A 94 0.67 -11.21 -10.80
C GLU A 94 -0.15 -10.69 -9.62
N THR A 95 0.53 -10.25 -8.56
CA THR A 95 -0.13 -9.67 -7.39
C THR A 95 -0.88 -8.39 -7.75
N ASN A 96 -0.27 -7.50 -8.53
CA ASN A 96 -0.93 -6.27 -8.94
C ASN A 96 -2.14 -6.53 -9.84
N ARG A 97 -2.03 -7.48 -10.78
CA ARG A 97 -3.13 -7.85 -11.66
C ARG A 97 -4.35 -8.30 -10.86
N ILE A 98 -4.15 -9.03 -9.77
CA ILE A 98 -5.24 -9.51 -8.90
C ILE A 98 -5.79 -8.38 -8.01
N ILE A 99 -4.91 -7.59 -7.39
CA ILE A 99 -5.32 -6.57 -6.41
C ILE A 99 -5.78 -5.27 -7.08
N GLY A 100 -4.94 -4.69 -7.95
CA GLY A 100 -5.19 -3.39 -8.61
C GLY A 100 -6.02 -3.53 -9.89
N GLY A 101 -5.84 -4.62 -10.63
CA GLY A 101 -6.47 -4.84 -11.93
C GLY A 101 -8.00 -4.65 -11.95
N PRO A 102 -8.78 -5.19 -11.00
CA PRO A 102 -10.23 -5.02 -10.99
C PRO A 102 -10.69 -3.56 -10.93
N LEU A 103 -10.02 -2.73 -10.11
CA LEU A 103 -10.36 -1.31 -9.99
C LEU A 103 -9.96 -0.53 -11.23
N ILE A 104 -8.79 -0.82 -11.82
CA ILE A 104 -8.38 -0.22 -13.09
C ILE A 104 -9.37 -0.58 -14.21
N ALA A 105 -9.80 -1.84 -14.28
CA ALA A 105 -10.78 -2.27 -15.25
C ALA A 105 -12.11 -1.52 -15.09
N ASP A 106 -12.59 -1.32 -13.85
CA ASP A 106 -13.78 -0.52 -13.61
C ASP A 106 -13.61 0.95 -14.03
N ILE A 107 -12.48 1.59 -13.68
CA ILE A 107 -12.17 2.98 -14.09
C ILE A 107 -12.20 3.09 -15.63
N MET A 108 -11.51 2.19 -16.32
CA MET A 108 -11.45 2.18 -17.79
C MET A 108 -12.82 1.92 -18.43
N ASN A 109 -13.59 0.97 -17.88
CA ASN A 109 -14.95 0.69 -18.35
C ASN A 109 -15.86 1.91 -18.21
N ASN A 110 -15.69 2.69 -17.14
CA ASN A 110 -16.46 3.92 -16.92
C ASN A 110 -16.10 5.00 -17.94
N ILE A 111 -14.82 5.18 -18.24
CA ILE A 111 -14.34 6.10 -19.28
C ILE A 111 -14.89 5.70 -20.65
N PHE A 112 -14.77 4.43 -21.06
CA PHE A 112 -15.26 3.97 -22.36
C PHE A 112 -16.78 4.02 -22.48
N SER A 113 -17.51 3.74 -21.40
CA SER A 113 -18.97 3.86 -21.38
C SER A 113 -19.41 5.32 -21.59
N PHE A 114 -18.70 6.28 -20.98
CA PHE A 114 -18.95 7.70 -21.20
C PHE A 114 -18.69 8.12 -22.65
N ILE A 115 -17.53 7.73 -23.22
CA ILE A 115 -17.16 8.05 -24.61
C ILE A 115 -18.17 7.47 -25.62
N SER A 116 -18.66 6.25 -25.38
CA SER A 116 -19.57 5.55 -26.30
C SER A 116 -21.03 6.04 -26.24
N ASN A 117 -21.32 7.12 -25.50
CA ASN A 117 -22.69 7.62 -25.25
C ASN A 117 -23.65 6.54 -24.69
N LYS A 118 -23.09 5.48 -24.09
CA LYS A 118 -23.86 4.43 -23.42
C LYS A 118 -24.20 4.90 -22.01
N SER A 119 -25.24 5.75 -21.95
CA SER A 119 -26.10 6.02 -20.80
C SER A 119 -25.50 6.46 -19.45
N ASN A 120 -24.19 6.68 -19.30
CA ASN A 120 -23.63 7.09 -18.00
C ASN A 120 -23.78 8.61 -17.80
N GLN A 121 -24.74 9.02 -16.96
CA GLN A 121 -24.97 10.43 -16.60
C GLN A 121 -23.96 11.00 -15.59
N TRP A 122 -23.13 10.13 -14.99
CA TRP A 122 -22.19 10.52 -13.95
C TRP A 122 -20.98 11.24 -14.54
N LYS A 123 -20.77 12.49 -14.11
CA LYS A 123 -19.58 13.30 -14.49
C LYS A 123 -18.34 12.99 -13.64
N ALA A 124 -18.52 12.31 -12.52
CA ALA A 124 -17.44 11.91 -11.62
C ALA A 124 -17.84 10.62 -10.89
N LYS A 125 -16.85 9.78 -10.61
CA LYS A 125 -16.96 8.64 -9.70
C LYS A 125 -15.86 8.74 -8.65
N ILE A 126 -16.21 8.52 -7.40
CA ILE A 126 -15.30 8.62 -6.26
C ILE A 126 -15.19 7.24 -5.63
N TYR A 127 -13.95 6.75 -5.52
CA TYR A 127 -13.63 5.49 -4.85
C TYR A 127 -12.94 5.82 -3.52
N SER A 128 -13.69 5.74 -2.42
CA SER A 128 -13.12 5.86 -1.08
C SER A 128 -12.53 4.51 -0.66
N ALA A 129 -11.22 4.46 -0.44
CA ALA A 129 -10.51 3.20 -0.24
C ALA A 129 -9.30 3.38 0.70
N HIS A 130 -8.30 2.51 0.56
CA HIS A 130 -7.14 2.44 1.45
C HIS A 130 -5.85 2.91 0.76
N ASP A 131 -4.80 3.13 1.55
CA ASP A 131 -3.43 3.37 1.09
C ASP A 131 -2.91 2.23 0.18
N THR A 132 -3.24 0.99 0.50
CA THR A 132 -3.01 -0.19 -0.34
C THR A 132 -3.66 -0.05 -1.73
N THR A 133 -4.84 0.56 -1.82
CA THR A 133 -5.53 0.79 -3.09
C THR A 133 -4.78 1.79 -3.96
N ILE A 134 -4.37 2.93 -3.38
CA ILE A 134 -3.56 3.94 -4.07
C ILE A 134 -2.23 3.33 -4.52
N SER A 135 -1.57 2.60 -3.63
CA SER A 135 -0.28 1.96 -3.92
C SER A 135 -0.40 0.92 -5.04
N ALA A 136 -1.48 0.12 -5.06
CA ALA A 136 -1.72 -0.86 -6.11
C ALA A 136 -1.90 -0.19 -7.48
N ILE A 137 -2.66 0.90 -7.53
CA ILE A 137 -2.84 1.70 -8.76
C ILE A 137 -1.50 2.31 -9.21
N LEU A 138 -0.72 2.92 -8.31
CA LEU A 138 0.57 3.50 -8.66
C LEU A 138 1.55 2.45 -9.17
N SER A 139 1.57 1.27 -8.55
CA SER A 139 2.35 0.12 -9.02
C SER A 139 1.85 -0.41 -10.37
N PHE A 140 0.53 -0.40 -10.63
CA PHE A 140 -0.03 -0.82 -11.92
C PHE A 140 0.49 0.06 -13.07
N PHE A 141 0.58 1.37 -12.83
CA PHE A 141 1.15 2.34 -13.76
C PHE A 141 2.68 2.40 -13.74
N GLN A 142 3.35 1.51 -13.00
CA GLN A 142 4.81 1.46 -12.86
C GLN A 142 5.41 2.81 -12.45
N ALA A 143 4.72 3.54 -11.58
CA ALA A 143 5.14 4.86 -11.11
C ALA A 143 6.37 4.81 -10.18
N ASN A 144 6.87 3.61 -9.82
CA ASN A 144 7.98 3.39 -8.89
C ASN A 144 7.84 4.14 -7.56
N TYR A 145 6.60 4.25 -7.06
CA TYR A 145 6.30 4.92 -5.80
C TYR A 145 6.54 3.96 -4.64
N ILE A 146 7.55 4.26 -3.81
CA ILE A 146 8.02 3.39 -2.71
C ILE A 146 7.66 3.97 -1.34
N HIS A 147 6.80 5.00 -1.30
CA HIS A 147 6.37 5.61 -0.03
C HIS A 147 4.95 5.15 0.34
N GLN A 148 4.64 5.16 1.64
CA GLN A 148 3.25 5.00 2.09
C GLN A 148 2.43 6.23 1.65
N PRO A 149 1.27 6.06 0.98
CA PRO A 149 0.33 7.16 0.78
C PRO A 149 -0.10 7.79 2.12
N SER A 150 0.02 9.10 2.24
CA SER A 150 -0.42 9.83 3.44
C SER A 150 -1.95 9.84 3.56
N TYR A 151 -2.48 10.11 4.76
CA TYR A 151 -3.91 10.32 4.95
C TYR A 151 -4.48 11.34 3.95
N ALA A 152 -5.67 11.03 3.42
CA ALA A 152 -6.37 11.82 2.41
C ALA A 152 -5.60 12.01 1.09
N SER A 153 -4.58 11.19 0.79
CA SER A 153 -4.03 11.09 -0.57
C SER A 153 -5.12 10.70 -1.56
N ALA A 154 -5.04 11.22 -2.78
CA ALA A 154 -6.01 10.95 -3.84
C ALA A 154 -5.31 10.81 -5.20
N LEU A 155 -5.90 9.99 -6.07
CA LEU A 155 -5.52 9.88 -7.48
C LEU A 155 -6.67 10.40 -8.34
N PHE A 156 -6.34 11.22 -9.33
CA PHE A 156 -7.30 11.81 -10.26
C PHE A 156 -7.11 11.23 -11.65
N PHE A 157 -8.20 10.76 -12.25
CA PHE A 157 -8.26 10.25 -13.62
C PHE A 157 -9.21 11.13 -14.42
N ASP A 158 -8.64 12.09 -15.13
CA ASP A 158 -9.41 13.11 -15.85
C ASP A 158 -9.50 12.76 -17.34
N LEU A 159 -10.71 12.79 -17.89
CA LEU A 159 -10.97 12.63 -19.32
C LEU A 159 -11.16 14.02 -19.97
N TYR A 160 -10.28 14.37 -20.89
CA TYR A 160 -10.34 15.62 -21.66
C TYR A 160 -10.79 15.38 -23.09
N HIS A 161 -11.60 16.28 -23.65
CA HIS A 161 -11.89 16.37 -25.08
C HIS A 161 -11.13 17.56 -25.66
N LEU A 162 -10.11 17.28 -26.47
CA LEU A 162 -9.34 18.33 -27.14
C LEU A 162 -10.06 18.78 -28.42
N PRO A 163 -10.13 20.09 -28.70
CA PRO A 163 -10.62 20.56 -29.99
C PRO A 163 -9.69 20.07 -31.11
N GLY A 164 -10.29 19.54 -32.18
CA GLY A 164 -9.59 19.13 -33.40
C GLY A 164 -9.21 20.31 -34.30
#